data_AF-A0A0F9IG44-F1
#
_entry.id   AF-A0A0F9IG44-F1
#
_cell.length_a   1.000
_cell.length_b   1.000
_cell.length_c   1.000
_cell.angle_alpha   90.00
_cell.angle_beta   90.00
_cell.angle_gamma   90.00
#
_symmetry.space_group_name_H-M   'P 1'
#
loop_
_entity.id
_entity.type
_entity.pdbx_description
1 polymer ?
#
loop_
_entity_poly.entity_id
_entity_poly.type
_entity_poly.pdbx_seq_one_letter_code
_entity_poly.pdbx_strand_id
1 'polypeptide(L)'
;DPTEVLSRIFTARIYSSDHQIQMIQKAETLCKERGVRLIIIDSLMALLRSEYVGIGKLAPRQALLNNIIHTLSRVAETYNCGVLLTNQVSVKIMGMFSSNDAIGGNIVAHGCHFRVMFKTKGFSSNNSLKRRAVIVDAPDLPPSETEFFITAAGVADTDKIDIPETSGLDFEVEKLYEEEDSSSEDSNSKLIKVKGIGKGTVEGLSALGITSINDLVNANPDDLSSKLSGASSKTILEWQKNAKGLVKA
;
A
#
# COMPACT_ATOMS: atom_id res chain seq x y z
N ASP A 1 -19.74 5.09 17.69
CA ASP A 1 -18.73 5.59 18.64
C ASP A 1 -17.48 4.71 18.58
N PRO A 2 -16.27 5.26 18.33
CA PRO A 2 -15.03 4.49 18.32
C PRO A 2 -14.79 3.63 19.56
N THR A 3 -15.13 4.12 20.77
CA THR A 3 -14.90 3.38 22.02
C THR A 3 -15.79 2.14 22.09
N GLU A 4 -17.03 2.25 21.64
CA GLU A 4 -17.95 1.12 21.56
C GLU A 4 -17.43 0.07 20.57
N VAL A 5 -16.94 0.48 19.39
CA VAL A 5 -16.37 -0.43 18.39
C VAL A 5 -15.15 -1.16 18.96
N LEU A 6 -14.21 -0.44 19.58
CA LEU A 6 -13.01 -1.02 20.17
C LEU A 6 -13.34 -2.01 21.30
N SER A 7 -14.38 -1.75 22.09
CA SER A 7 -14.81 -2.67 23.16
C SER A 7 -15.27 -4.05 22.67
N ARG A 8 -15.61 -4.16 21.38
CA ARG A 8 -16.05 -5.41 20.73
C ARG A 8 -14.91 -6.14 20.01
N ILE A 9 -13.69 -5.58 20.01
CA ILE A 9 -12.51 -6.17 19.35
C ILE A 9 -11.64 -6.84 20.41
N PHE A 10 -11.42 -8.14 20.26
CA PHE A 10 -10.53 -8.91 21.12
C PHE A 10 -9.17 -9.10 20.43
N THR A 11 -8.11 -8.63 21.06
CA THR A 11 -6.74 -8.75 20.54
C THR A 11 -5.88 -9.63 21.45
N ALA A 12 -5.08 -10.51 20.86
CA ALA A 12 -4.08 -11.29 21.59
C ALA A 12 -2.77 -11.30 20.81
N ARG A 13 -1.65 -10.99 21.49
CA ARG A 13 -0.32 -11.13 20.91
C ARG A 13 0.17 -12.57 21.12
N ILE A 14 0.54 -13.22 20.03
CA ILE A 14 0.98 -14.61 20.03
C ILE A 14 2.51 -14.64 19.96
N TYR A 15 3.11 -15.55 20.73
CA TYR A 15 4.57 -15.63 20.92
C TYR A 15 5.17 -16.97 20.50
N SER A 16 4.34 -18.00 20.33
CA SER A 16 4.77 -19.31 19.86
C SER A 16 3.66 -20.06 19.10
N SER A 17 4.03 -21.10 18.35
CA SER A 17 3.06 -21.94 17.63
C SER A 17 2.10 -22.68 18.57
N ASP A 18 2.57 -23.15 19.72
CA ASP A 18 1.70 -23.75 20.75
C ASP A 18 0.71 -22.73 21.33
N HIS A 19 1.17 -21.51 21.62
CA HIS A 19 0.31 -20.44 22.09
C HIS A 19 -0.76 -20.08 21.04
N GLN A 20 -0.41 -20.14 19.75
CA GLN A 20 -1.36 -19.91 18.65
C GLN A 20 -2.52 -20.92 18.69
N ILE A 21 -2.24 -22.21 18.88
CA ILE A 21 -3.28 -23.24 18.96
C ILE A 21 -4.19 -23.01 20.17
N GLN A 22 -3.61 -22.71 21.32
CA GLN A 22 -4.38 -22.41 22.54
C GLN A 22 -5.29 -21.20 22.33
N MET A 23 -4.81 -20.16 21.63
CA MET A 23 -5.63 -18.97 21.35
C MET A 23 -6.73 -19.25 20.32
N ILE A 24 -6.52 -20.16 19.37
CA ILE A 24 -7.59 -20.60 18.46
C ILE A 24 -8.71 -21.32 19.23
N GLN A 25 -8.36 -22.20 20.19
CA GLN A 25 -9.34 -22.85 21.06
C GLN A 25 -10.09 -21.83 21.95
N LYS A 26 -9.38 -20.82 22.44
CA LYS A 26 -10.00 -19.72 23.19
C LYS A 26 -10.91 -18.86 22.31
N ALA A 27 -10.52 -18.61 21.06
CA ALA A 27 -11.33 -17.88 20.08
C ALA A 27 -12.64 -18.62 19.78
N GLU A 28 -12.63 -19.96 19.72
CA GLU A 28 -13.85 -20.76 19.62
C GLU A 28 -14.81 -20.51 20.79
N THR A 29 -14.29 -20.46 22.02
CA THR A 29 -15.10 -20.15 23.21
C THR A 29 -15.71 -18.74 23.11
N LEU A 30 -14.94 -17.77 22.64
CA LEU A 30 -15.44 -16.41 22.39
C LEU A 30 -16.49 -16.35 21.27
N CYS A 31 -16.37 -17.17 20.22
CA CYS A 31 -17.41 -17.28 19.19
C CYS A 31 -18.73 -17.76 19.80
N LYS A 32 -18.67 -18.73 20.72
CA LYS A 32 -19.84 -19.27 21.41
C LYS A 32 -20.47 -18.28 22.40
N GLU A 33 -19.67 -17.65 23.24
CA GLU A 33 -20.17 -16.82 24.36
C GLU A 33 -20.46 -15.36 23.96
N ARG A 34 -19.66 -14.81 23.05
CA ARG A 34 -19.71 -13.39 22.67
C ARG A 34 -20.19 -13.17 21.23
N GLY A 35 -20.46 -14.24 20.48
CA GLY A 35 -20.98 -14.14 19.12
C GLY A 35 -20.00 -13.53 18.12
N VAL A 36 -18.69 -13.81 18.27
CA VAL A 36 -17.66 -13.34 17.34
C VAL A 36 -17.96 -13.82 15.91
N ARG A 37 -17.87 -12.91 14.93
CA ARG A 37 -18.17 -13.17 13.51
C ARG A 37 -16.97 -13.07 12.57
N LEU A 38 -15.82 -12.63 13.09
CA LEU A 38 -14.58 -12.51 12.33
C LEU A 38 -13.39 -12.89 13.20
N ILE A 39 -12.55 -13.80 12.71
CA ILE A 39 -11.26 -14.17 13.30
C ILE A 39 -10.17 -13.73 12.32
N ILE A 40 -9.19 -12.97 12.81
CA ILE A 40 -8.05 -12.51 12.01
C ILE A 40 -6.76 -13.10 12.59
N ILE A 41 -5.96 -13.75 11.75
CA ILE A 41 -4.61 -14.20 12.10
C ILE A 41 -3.61 -13.49 11.21
N ASP A 42 -2.85 -12.58 11.82
CA ASP A 42 -1.78 -11.84 11.17
C ASP A 42 -0.42 -12.16 11.83
N SER A 43 0.41 -13.07 11.32
CA SER A 43 0.22 -13.90 10.10
C SER A 43 0.26 -15.39 10.41
N LEU A 44 -0.34 -16.20 9.53
CA LEU A 44 -0.44 -17.65 9.69
C LEU A 44 0.93 -18.34 9.77
N MET A 45 1.89 -17.89 8.95
CA MET A 45 3.15 -18.60 8.73
C MET A 45 4.35 -18.05 9.51
N ALA A 46 4.27 -16.86 10.11
CA ALA A 46 5.43 -16.22 10.75
C ALA A 46 6.07 -17.08 11.84
N LEU A 47 5.27 -17.52 12.83
CA LEU A 47 5.76 -18.31 13.97
C LEU A 47 6.20 -19.72 13.55
N LEU A 48 5.42 -20.36 12.66
CA LEU A 48 5.74 -21.68 12.12
C LEU A 48 7.08 -21.70 11.37
N ARG A 49 7.44 -20.59 10.70
CA ARG A 49 8.70 -20.47 9.96
C ARG A 49 9.90 -20.22 10.89
N SER A 50 9.72 -19.46 11.96
CA SER A 50 10.81 -19.20 12.92
C SER A 50 11.12 -20.41 13.80
N GLU A 51 10.12 -21.22 14.14
CA GLU A 51 10.30 -22.36 15.06
C GLU A 51 10.71 -23.66 14.35
N TYR A 52 10.20 -23.90 13.14
CA TYR A 52 10.43 -25.15 12.42
C TYR A 52 11.41 -24.95 11.26
N VAL A 53 12.66 -24.65 11.61
CA VAL A 53 13.74 -24.41 10.66
C VAL A 53 14.38 -25.72 10.20
N GLY A 54 14.71 -25.78 8.91
CA GLY A 54 15.41 -26.91 8.29
C GLY A 54 14.48 -27.97 7.69
N ILE A 55 15.01 -28.72 6.72
CA ILE A 55 14.25 -29.71 5.94
C ILE A 55 13.64 -30.80 6.85
N GLY A 56 14.38 -31.23 7.88
CA GLY A 56 13.91 -32.25 8.84
C GLY A 56 12.72 -31.81 9.71
N LYS A 57 12.43 -30.51 9.78
CA LYS A 57 11.27 -29.96 10.52
C LYS A 57 10.10 -29.60 9.60
N LEU A 58 10.23 -29.86 8.29
CA LEU A 58 9.17 -29.57 7.32
C LEU A 58 7.90 -30.38 7.59
N ALA A 59 8.04 -31.70 7.80
CA ALA A 59 6.91 -32.58 8.05
C ALA A 59 6.10 -32.18 9.30
N PRO A 60 6.71 -32.01 10.50
CA PRO A 60 5.95 -31.57 11.68
C PRO A 60 5.34 -30.18 11.51
N ARG A 61 6.03 -29.25 10.82
CA ARG A 61 5.47 -27.93 10.48
C ARG A 61 4.20 -28.05 9.62
N GLN A 62 4.23 -28.90 8.61
CA GLN A 62 3.09 -29.14 7.73
C GLN A 62 1.94 -29.83 8.47
N ALA A 63 2.21 -30.82 9.31
CA ALA A 63 1.19 -31.45 10.14
C ALA A 63 0.51 -30.44 11.09
N LEU A 64 1.31 -29.59 11.74
CA LEU A 64 0.80 -28.54 12.63
C LEU A 64 -0.06 -27.52 11.89
N LEU A 65 0.43 -27.04 10.74
CA LEU A 65 -0.30 -26.12 9.87
C LEU A 65 -1.64 -26.72 9.42
N ASN A 66 -1.66 -28.00 9.04
CA ASN A 66 -2.88 -28.70 8.64
C ASN A 66 -3.92 -28.69 9.79
N ASN A 67 -3.48 -29.01 11.01
CA ASN A 67 -4.34 -29.02 12.18
C ASN A 67 -4.91 -27.62 12.48
N ILE A 68 -4.08 -26.56 12.36
CA ILE A 68 -4.52 -25.17 12.53
C ILE A 68 -5.61 -24.83 11.52
N ILE A 69 -5.40 -25.09 10.23
CA ILE A 69 -6.36 -24.74 9.19
C ILE A 69 -7.66 -25.51 9.36
N HIS A 70 -7.62 -26.83 9.59
CA HIS A 70 -8.84 -27.61 9.81
C HIS A 70 -9.61 -27.16 11.06
N THR A 71 -8.90 -26.79 12.13
CA THR A 71 -9.53 -26.25 13.35
C THR A 71 -10.25 -24.94 13.04
N LEU A 72 -9.61 -24.05 12.29
CA LEU A 72 -10.21 -22.77 11.90
C LEU A 72 -11.41 -22.95 10.98
N SER A 73 -11.33 -23.83 9.98
CA SER A 73 -12.47 -24.13 9.09
C SER A 73 -13.65 -24.71 9.88
N ARG A 74 -13.39 -25.63 10.82
CA ARG A 74 -14.43 -26.17 11.71
C ARG A 74 -15.09 -25.07 12.54
N VAL A 75 -14.30 -24.16 13.11
CA VAL A 75 -14.82 -23.02 13.89
C VAL A 75 -15.66 -22.09 13.00
N ALA A 76 -15.18 -21.77 11.79
CA ALA A 76 -15.89 -20.96 10.82
C ALA A 76 -17.27 -21.54 10.48
N GLU A 77 -17.33 -22.83 10.16
CA GLU A 77 -18.57 -23.54 9.82
C GLU A 77 -19.51 -23.68 11.02
N THR A 78 -18.98 -23.99 12.20
CA THR A 78 -19.79 -24.22 13.41
C THR A 78 -20.47 -22.93 13.90
N TYR A 79 -19.76 -21.81 13.86
CA TYR A 79 -20.22 -20.54 14.44
C TYR A 79 -20.61 -19.49 13.40
N ASN A 80 -20.58 -19.85 12.12
CA ASN A 80 -20.85 -18.97 10.99
C ASN A 80 -20.05 -17.66 11.08
N CYS A 81 -18.72 -17.80 11.21
CA CYS A 81 -17.79 -16.68 11.28
C CYS A 81 -16.79 -16.73 10.11
N GLY A 82 -16.34 -15.55 9.68
CA GLY A 82 -15.27 -15.43 8.70
C GLY A 82 -13.90 -15.63 9.34
N VAL A 83 -12.98 -16.29 8.64
CA VAL A 83 -11.58 -16.41 9.04
C VAL A 83 -10.71 -15.74 7.99
N LEU A 84 -9.98 -14.70 8.40
CA LEU A 84 -9.03 -13.98 7.56
C LEU A 84 -7.60 -14.32 8.01
N LEU A 85 -6.80 -14.79 7.07
CA LEU A 85 -5.40 -15.16 7.31
C LEU A 85 -4.52 -14.28 6.44
N THR A 86 -3.52 -13.63 7.04
CA THR A 86 -2.44 -13.02 6.26
C THR A 86 -1.32 -14.05 6.08
N ASN A 87 -0.63 -13.95 4.96
CA ASN A 87 0.48 -14.83 4.66
C ASN A 87 1.56 -14.09 3.88
N GLN A 88 2.80 -14.53 4.06
CA GLN A 88 3.96 -14.01 3.37
C GLN A 88 4.14 -14.75 2.03
N VAL A 89 4.71 -14.04 1.06
CA VAL A 89 5.07 -14.61 -0.25
C VAL A 89 6.55 -14.94 -0.29
N SER A 90 6.89 -16.01 -1.01
CA SER A 90 8.28 -16.34 -1.34
C SER A 90 8.43 -16.41 -2.85
N VAL A 91 9.59 -15.97 -3.35
CA VAL A 91 9.96 -16.20 -4.74
C VAL A 91 10.22 -17.69 -4.92
N LYS A 92 9.48 -18.32 -5.84
CA LYS A 92 9.70 -19.69 -6.28
C LYS A 92 10.37 -19.65 -7.64
N ILE A 93 11.63 -20.10 -7.70
CA ILE A 93 12.38 -20.20 -8.95
C ILE A 93 11.98 -21.50 -9.65
N MET A 94 11.35 -21.39 -10.81
CA MET A 94 10.92 -22.49 -11.68
C MET A 94 11.75 -22.46 -12.97
N GLY A 95 13.04 -22.78 -12.84
CA GLY A 95 13.98 -22.71 -13.96
C GLY A 95 14.21 -21.27 -14.43
N MET A 96 13.94 -20.99 -15.70
CA MET A 96 14.13 -19.65 -16.29
C MET A 96 13.04 -18.63 -15.88
N PHE A 97 11.98 -19.09 -15.23
CA PHE A 97 10.89 -18.25 -14.73
C PHE A 97 10.90 -18.22 -13.20
N SER A 98 10.53 -17.08 -12.63
CA SER A 98 10.25 -16.98 -11.20
C SER A 98 8.82 -16.50 -11.00
N SER A 99 8.15 -17.07 -10.01
CA SER A 99 6.80 -16.64 -9.61
C SER A 99 6.75 -16.44 -8.12
N ASN A 100 5.98 -15.47 -7.67
CA ASN A 100 5.69 -15.28 -6.25
C ASN A 100 4.56 -16.22 -5.86
N ASP A 101 4.79 -17.04 -4.85
CA ASP A 101 3.80 -18.00 -4.35
C ASP A 101 3.63 -17.85 -2.83
N ALA A 102 2.44 -18.18 -2.35
CA ALA A 102 2.11 -18.12 -0.93
C ALA A 102 2.88 -19.21 -0.17
N ILE A 103 3.44 -18.86 0.98
CA ILE A 103 4.18 -19.81 1.81
C ILE A 103 3.21 -20.80 2.49
N GLY A 104 3.63 -22.05 2.68
CA GLY A 104 2.82 -23.10 3.31
C GLY A 104 2.44 -24.25 2.36
N GLY A 105 2.62 -24.04 1.05
CA GLY A 105 2.45 -25.09 0.03
C GLY A 105 1.01 -25.59 -0.07
N ASN A 106 0.85 -26.87 -0.43
CA ASN A 106 -0.45 -27.45 -0.76
C ASN A 106 -1.48 -27.37 0.37
N ILE A 107 -1.02 -27.38 1.63
CA ILE A 107 -1.92 -27.31 2.79
C ILE A 107 -2.67 -25.97 2.81
N VAL A 108 -1.96 -24.86 2.57
CA VAL A 108 -2.61 -23.54 2.45
C VAL A 108 -3.41 -23.44 1.16
N ALA A 109 -2.90 -24.03 0.07
CA ALA A 109 -3.58 -23.98 -1.23
C ALA A 109 -4.94 -24.68 -1.23
N HIS A 110 -5.07 -25.81 -0.52
CA HIS A 110 -6.33 -26.56 -0.44
C HIS A 110 -7.18 -26.21 0.79
N GLY A 111 -6.57 -25.68 1.84
CA GLY A 111 -7.26 -25.38 3.09
C GLY A 111 -7.96 -24.02 3.11
N CYS A 112 -7.59 -23.10 2.20
CA CYS A 112 -8.21 -21.78 2.08
C CYS A 112 -9.14 -21.73 0.86
N HIS A 113 -10.40 -21.33 1.06
CA HIS A 113 -11.38 -21.19 -0.02
C HIS A 113 -11.07 -20.02 -0.96
N PHE A 114 -10.72 -18.86 -0.41
CA PHE A 114 -10.40 -17.65 -1.17
C PHE A 114 -8.95 -17.26 -0.94
N ARG A 115 -8.22 -17.01 -2.03
CA ARG A 115 -6.83 -16.53 -1.96
C ARG A 115 -6.69 -15.27 -2.80
N VAL A 116 -6.41 -14.17 -2.11
CA VAL A 116 -6.18 -12.86 -2.73
C VAL A 116 -4.72 -12.48 -2.58
N MET A 117 -4.07 -12.16 -3.69
CA MET A 117 -2.70 -11.66 -3.70
C MET A 117 -2.70 -10.14 -3.88
N PHE A 118 -2.14 -9.45 -2.89
CA PHE A 118 -1.92 -8.02 -2.95
C PHE A 118 -0.60 -7.70 -3.66
N LYS A 119 -0.64 -6.73 -4.59
CA LYS A 119 0.51 -6.24 -5.35
C LYS A 119 0.63 -4.73 -5.19
N THR A 120 1.85 -4.25 -5.02
CA THR A 120 2.22 -2.83 -5.14
C THR A 120 2.61 -2.50 -6.57
N LYS A 121 2.33 -1.26 -7.02
CA LYS A 121 2.63 -0.83 -8.39
C LYS A 121 3.98 -0.10 -8.43
N GLY A 122 4.95 -0.68 -9.14
CA GLY A 122 6.16 0.01 -9.62
C GLY A 122 7.29 0.26 -8.61
N PHE A 123 8.35 0.92 -9.08
CA PHE A 123 9.58 1.29 -8.35
C PHE A 123 9.34 2.28 -7.21
N SER A 124 8.16 2.90 -7.17
CA SER A 124 7.68 3.81 -6.13
C SER A 124 6.73 3.09 -5.16
N SER A 125 7.13 1.91 -4.70
CA SER A 125 6.35 1.10 -3.76
C SER A 125 6.05 1.83 -2.44
N ASN A 126 6.86 2.85 -2.13
CA ASN A 126 6.83 3.56 -0.87
C ASN A 126 6.24 4.97 -0.97
N ASN A 127 5.72 5.44 -2.11
CA ASN A 127 5.05 6.75 -2.20
C ASN A 127 3.62 6.67 -2.73
N SER A 128 3.20 5.55 -3.33
CA SER A 128 1.84 5.44 -3.86
C SER A 128 0.90 4.82 -2.83
N LEU A 129 -0.26 5.43 -2.60
CA LEU A 129 -1.38 4.85 -1.83
C LEU A 129 -2.03 3.66 -2.55
N LYS A 130 -1.79 3.53 -3.86
CA LYS A 130 -2.47 2.59 -4.73
C LYS A 130 -1.97 1.16 -4.53
N ARG A 131 -2.90 0.23 -4.44
CA ARG A 131 -2.67 -1.21 -4.32
C ARG A 131 -3.56 -1.95 -5.32
N ARG A 132 -3.16 -3.18 -5.63
CA ARG A 132 -3.94 -4.07 -6.49
C ARG A 132 -4.18 -5.38 -5.78
N ALA A 133 -5.43 -5.83 -5.74
CA ALA A 133 -5.83 -7.14 -5.27
C ALA A 133 -6.09 -8.04 -6.48
N VAL A 134 -5.54 -9.24 -6.47
CA VAL A 134 -5.77 -10.25 -7.52
C VAL A 134 -6.34 -11.50 -6.87
N ILE A 135 -7.51 -11.95 -7.30
CA ILE A 135 -8.03 -13.27 -6.92
C ILE A 135 -7.16 -14.32 -7.61
N VAL A 136 -6.38 -15.04 -6.80
CA VAL A 136 -5.52 -16.14 -7.26
C VAL A 136 -6.32 -17.42 -7.37
N ASP A 137 -7.23 -17.62 -6.42
CA ASP A 137 -8.03 -18.83 -6.30
C ASP A 137 -9.33 -18.54 -5.55
N ALA A 138 -10.43 -19.06 -6.07
CA ALA A 138 -11.76 -18.99 -5.49
C ALA A 138 -12.62 -20.11 -6.09
N PRO A 139 -13.53 -20.74 -5.32
CA PRO A 139 -14.36 -21.84 -5.82
C PRO A 139 -15.42 -21.39 -6.83
N ASP A 140 -15.90 -20.15 -6.70
CA ASP A 140 -17.08 -19.61 -7.38
C ASP A 140 -16.81 -18.32 -8.18
N LEU A 141 -15.57 -17.81 -8.14
CA LEU A 141 -15.19 -16.56 -8.81
C LEU A 141 -14.04 -16.79 -9.82
N PRO A 142 -14.13 -16.18 -11.02
CA PRO A 142 -13.01 -16.20 -11.95
C PRO A 142 -11.86 -15.34 -11.43
N PRO A 143 -10.60 -15.64 -11.83
CA PRO A 143 -9.47 -14.77 -11.57
C PRO A 143 -9.76 -13.35 -12.09
N SER A 144 -9.75 -12.39 -11.19
CA SER A 144 -10.00 -10.98 -11.46
C SER A 144 -9.07 -10.12 -10.63
N GLU A 145 -8.84 -8.90 -11.08
CA GLU A 145 -8.04 -7.92 -10.36
C GLU A 145 -8.85 -6.63 -10.14
N THR A 146 -8.61 -6.00 -9.00
CA THR A 146 -9.16 -4.68 -8.69
C THR A 146 -8.07 -3.81 -8.06
N GLU A 147 -8.22 -2.50 -8.23
CA GLU A 147 -7.33 -1.51 -7.65
C GLU A 147 -8.05 -0.82 -6.48
N PHE A 148 -7.31 -0.54 -5.42
CA PHE A 148 -7.80 0.15 -4.24
C PHE A 148 -6.69 1.05 -3.68
N PHE A 149 -7.04 1.90 -2.72
CA PHE A 149 -6.13 2.85 -2.10
C PHE A 149 -6.09 2.61 -0.60
N ILE A 150 -4.89 2.66 -0.01
CA ILE A 150 -4.70 2.70 1.45
C ILE A 150 -4.52 4.16 1.81
N THR A 151 -5.37 4.67 2.68
CA THR A 151 -5.49 6.09 2.99
C THR A 151 -5.57 6.29 4.50
N ALA A 152 -5.66 7.55 4.90
CA ALA A 152 -6.00 8.01 6.25
C ALA A 152 -7.17 7.26 6.90
N ALA A 153 -8.25 7.02 6.15
CA ALA A 153 -9.47 6.39 6.67
C ALA A 153 -9.47 4.86 6.49
N GLY A 154 -8.37 4.28 6.00
CA GLY A 154 -8.25 2.85 5.70
C GLY A 154 -8.30 2.54 4.21
N VAL A 155 -8.97 1.44 3.84
CA VAL A 155 -9.09 0.99 2.44
C VAL A 155 -10.21 1.76 1.74
N ALA A 156 -9.92 2.35 0.58
CA ALA A 156 -10.86 3.15 -0.21
C ALA A 156 -10.77 2.88 -1.71
N ASP A 157 -11.83 3.26 -2.44
CA ASP A 157 -11.90 3.14 -3.91
C ASP A 157 -11.15 4.28 -4.63
N THR A 158 -10.93 5.40 -3.95
CA THR A 158 -10.23 6.60 -4.45
C THR A 158 -9.12 7.05 -3.50
N ASP A 159 -8.18 7.83 -4.02
CA ASP A 159 -7.11 8.47 -3.25
C ASP A 159 -7.63 9.59 -2.33
N LYS A 160 -8.66 10.30 -2.78
CA LYS A 160 -9.37 11.33 -2.01
C LYS A 160 -10.48 10.72 -1.16
N ILE A 161 -10.57 11.14 0.09
CA ILE A 161 -11.62 10.72 1.02
C ILE A 161 -12.19 11.93 1.73
N ASP A 162 -13.52 12.01 1.72
CA ASP A 162 -14.26 12.93 2.57
C ASP A 162 -14.47 12.26 3.93
N ILE A 163 -13.70 12.67 4.93
CA ILE A 163 -13.88 12.21 6.31
C ILE A 163 -15.06 12.99 6.89
N PRO A 164 -16.18 12.34 7.26
CA PRO A 164 -17.33 13.05 7.81
C PRO A 164 -16.95 13.72 9.14
N GLU A 165 -17.21 15.02 9.27
CA GLU A 165 -17.03 15.79 10.50
C GLU A 165 -17.91 15.18 11.61
N THR A 166 -17.33 14.30 12.42
CA THR A 166 -18.00 13.63 13.53
C THR A 166 -17.23 13.92 14.81
N SER A 167 -17.93 14.42 15.83
CA SER A 167 -17.35 14.68 17.15
C SER A 167 -16.69 13.41 17.72
N GLY A 168 -15.40 13.50 18.10
CA GLY A 168 -14.64 12.38 18.67
C GLY A 168 -13.67 11.67 17.71
N LEU A 169 -13.52 12.16 16.47
CA LEU A 169 -12.45 11.78 15.54
C LEU A 169 -11.28 12.78 15.58
N ASP A 170 -11.00 13.36 16.75
CA ASP A 170 -9.90 14.33 16.97
C ASP A 170 -8.53 13.64 17.02
N PHE A 171 -8.28 12.68 16.12
CA PHE A 171 -6.95 12.14 15.92
C PHE A 171 -6.30 12.86 14.74
N GLU A 172 -5.07 13.33 14.93
CA GLU A 172 -4.24 13.74 13.82
C GLU A 172 -4.01 12.51 12.94
N VAL A 173 -4.61 12.49 11.76
CA VAL A 173 -4.26 11.52 10.73
C VAL A 173 -2.82 11.84 10.32
N GLU A 174 -1.88 11.02 10.78
CA GLU A 174 -0.51 11.08 10.30
C GLU A 174 -0.55 10.78 8.80
N LYS A 175 -0.16 11.75 7.96
CA LYS A 175 -0.06 11.55 6.52
C LYS A 175 0.99 10.45 6.29
N LEU A 176 0.53 9.24 5.96
CA LEU A 176 1.38 8.06 5.70
C LEU A 176 2.38 8.31 4.56
N TYR A 177 2.09 9.30 3.71
CA TYR A 177 2.94 9.74 2.62
C TYR A 177 2.80 11.26 2.49
N GLU A 178 3.90 11.95 2.30
CA GLU A 178 3.86 13.29 1.73
C GLU A 178 3.34 13.11 0.30
N GLU A 179 2.07 13.46 0.07
CA GLU A 179 1.69 13.87 -1.27
C GLU A 179 2.67 14.98 -1.63
N GLU A 180 3.32 14.89 -2.81
CA GLU A 180 3.75 16.12 -3.49
C GLU A 180 2.45 16.86 -3.84
N ASP A 181 1.87 17.46 -2.80
CA ASP A 181 0.72 18.32 -2.83
C ASP A 181 1.18 19.49 -3.70
N SER A 182 0.81 19.40 -4.98
CA SER A 182 0.82 20.49 -5.95
C SER A 182 -0.15 21.63 -5.57
N SER A 183 -0.32 21.86 -4.27
CA SER A 183 -1.29 22.72 -3.61
C SER A 183 -0.64 23.64 -2.55
N SER A 184 0.68 23.82 -2.59
CA SER A 184 1.25 25.13 -2.24
C SER A 184 1.31 25.96 -3.52
N GLU A 185 0.62 27.10 -3.54
CA GLU A 185 0.81 28.13 -4.56
C GLU A 185 2.20 28.76 -4.41
N ASP A 186 3.25 27.96 -4.58
CA ASP A 186 4.61 28.45 -4.72
C ASP A 186 4.81 28.82 -6.19
N SER A 187 5.14 30.08 -6.44
CA SER A 187 5.41 30.68 -7.75
C SER A 187 6.39 29.83 -8.60
N ASN A 188 7.23 29.03 -7.94
CA ASN A 188 8.18 28.08 -8.54
C ASN A 188 7.50 26.95 -9.36
N SER A 189 6.29 26.52 -8.98
CA SER A 189 5.57 25.42 -9.66
C SER A 189 5.10 25.77 -11.08
N LYS A 190 4.82 27.07 -11.36
CA LYS A 190 4.36 27.54 -12.67
C LYS A 190 5.45 27.47 -13.73
N LEU A 191 6.72 27.67 -13.35
CA LEU A 191 7.86 27.63 -14.28
C LEU A 191 8.21 26.19 -14.72
N ILE A 192 7.99 25.19 -13.86
CA ILE A 192 8.19 23.76 -14.19
C ILE A 192 7.24 23.29 -15.30
N LYS A 193 6.07 23.94 -15.47
CA LYS A 193 5.12 23.64 -16.55
C LYS A 193 5.64 24.02 -17.93
N VAL A 194 6.65 24.88 -18.03
CA VAL A 194 7.27 25.25 -19.31
C VAL A 194 8.17 24.10 -19.77
N LYS A 195 7.82 23.52 -20.93
CA LYS A 195 8.57 22.40 -21.52
C LYS A 195 10.06 22.74 -21.66
N GLY A 196 10.90 21.92 -21.01
CA GLY A 196 12.36 22.04 -21.03
C GLY A 196 12.97 22.70 -19.79
N ILE A 197 12.16 23.16 -18.82
CA ILE A 197 12.65 23.69 -17.54
C ILE A 197 12.57 22.60 -16.47
N GLY A 198 13.72 22.25 -15.88
CA GLY A 198 13.82 21.29 -14.76
C GLY A 198 13.93 21.99 -13.40
N LYS A 199 13.82 21.22 -12.30
CA LYS A 199 13.85 21.74 -10.92
C LYS A 199 15.08 22.61 -10.61
N GLY A 200 16.28 22.15 -10.97
CA GLY A 200 17.52 22.92 -10.78
C GLY A 200 17.62 24.19 -11.64
N THR A 201 16.91 24.23 -12.78
CA THR A 201 16.83 25.43 -13.61
C THR A 201 15.90 26.48 -12.99
N VAL A 202 14.81 26.04 -12.35
CA VAL A 202 13.88 26.94 -11.63
C VAL A 202 14.54 27.59 -10.44
N GLU A 203 15.36 26.85 -9.68
CA GLU A 203 16.15 27.40 -8.58
C GLU A 203 17.12 28.48 -9.07
N GLY A 204 17.81 28.25 -10.20
CA GLY A 204 18.68 29.24 -10.83
C GLY A 204 17.93 30.47 -11.37
N LEU A 205 16.74 30.29 -11.95
CA LEU A 205 15.88 31.38 -12.41
C LEU A 205 15.32 32.22 -11.25
N SER A 206 14.94 31.57 -10.15
CA SER A 206 14.45 32.22 -8.93
C SER A 206 15.55 33.08 -8.29
N ALA A 207 16.79 32.58 -8.27
CA ALA A 207 17.96 33.35 -7.82
C ALA A 207 18.24 34.60 -8.70
N LEU A 208 17.78 34.60 -9.96
CA LEU A 208 17.88 35.72 -10.89
C LEU A 208 16.63 36.63 -10.88
N GLY A 209 15.71 36.41 -9.94
CA GLY A 209 14.49 37.21 -9.79
C GLY A 209 13.35 36.81 -10.74
N ILE A 210 13.49 35.72 -11.49
CA ILE A 210 12.42 35.21 -12.37
C ILE A 210 11.58 34.22 -11.58
N THR A 211 10.44 34.70 -11.11
CA THR A 211 9.52 33.93 -10.27
C THR A 211 8.20 33.63 -10.97
N SER A 212 7.90 34.28 -12.09
CA SER A 212 6.70 34.04 -12.89
C SER A 212 6.97 33.77 -14.38
N ILE A 213 5.99 33.16 -15.05
CA ILE A 213 6.03 32.93 -16.52
C ILE A 213 6.13 34.26 -17.28
N ASN A 214 5.51 35.32 -16.77
CA ASN A 214 5.58 36.65 -17.39
C ASN A 214 6.97 37.28 -17.26
N ASP A 215 7.65 37.08 -16.13
CA ASP A 215 9.03 37.55 -15.96
C ASP A 215 9.97 36.84 -16.93
N LEU A 216 9.79 35.53 -17.11
CA LEU A 216 10.57 34.75 -18.08
C LEU A 216 10.34 35.22 -19.52
N VAL A 217 9.10 35.54 -19.89
CA VAL A 217 8.72 36.01 -21.23
C VAL A 217 9.29 37.39 -21.54
N ASN A 218 9.44 38.26 -20.54
CA ASN A 218 9.91 39.63 -20.69
C ASN A 218 11.42 39.80 -20.46
N ALA A 219 12.09 38.79 -19.92
CA ALA A 219 13.52 38.83 -19.67
C ALA A 219 14.36 38.79 -20.96
N ASN A 220 15.54 39.39 -20.92
CA ASN A 220 16.47 39.39 -22.04
C ASN A 220 17.21 38.02 -22.12
N PRO A 221 17.09 37.26 -23.23
CA PRO A 221 17.70 35.94 -23.36
C PRO A 221 19.22 35.91 -23.22
N ASP A 222 19.90 36.97 -23.66
CA ASP A 222 21.37 37.04 -23.63
C ASP A 222 21.91 37.38 -22.23
N ASP A 223 21.14 38.15 -21.44
CA ASP A 223 21.50 38.42 -20.04
C ASP A 223 21.31 37.15 -19.18
N LEU A 224 20.23 36.41 -19.44
CA LEU A 224 19.95 35.16 -18.73
C LEU A 224 20.91 34.03 -19.09
N SER A 225 21.31 33.89 -20.35
CA SER A 225 22.28 32.84 -20.75
C SER A 225 23.67 33.06 -20.15
N SER A 226 24.03 34.32 -19.88
CA SER A 226 25.30 34.66 -19.23
C SER A 226 25.32 34.34 -17.73
N LYS A 227 24.16 34.37 -17.07
CA LYS A 227 24.01 34.21 -15.62
C LYS A 227 23.53 32.82 -15.20
N LEU A 228 22.84 32.11 -16.10
CA LEU A 228 22.29 30.79 -15.83
C LEU A 228 23.20 29.69 -16.38
N SER A 229 23.79 28.90 -15.49
CA SER A 229 24.66 27.79 -15.88
C SER A 229 23.88 26.71 -16.66
N GLY A 230 24.32 26.40 -17.88
CA GLY A 230 23.77 25.29 -18.68
C GLY A 230 22.60 25.64 -19.61
N ALA A 231 22.24 26.92 -19.75
CA ALA A 231 21.21 27.38 -20.69
C ALA A 231 21.80 28.33 -21.75
N SER A 232 21.69 27.96 -23.03
CA SER A 232 22.10 28.86 -24.13
C SER A 232 21.00 29.88 -24.44
N SER A 233 21.32 31.03 -25.06
CA SER A 233 20.31 32.00 -25.51
C SER A 233 19.24 31.36 -26.39
N LYS A 234 19.60 30.34 -27.19
CA LYS A 234 18.65 29.56 -28.00
C LYS A 234 17.68 28.74 -27.15
N THR A 235 18.16 28.12 -26.08
CA THR A 235 17.36 27.34 -25.14
C THR A 235 16.37 28.23 -24.39
N ILE A 236 16.80 29.43 -23.99
CA ILE A 236 15.95 30.40 -23.29
C ILE A 236 14.87 30.96 -24.22
N LEU A 237 15.20 31.24 -25.49
CA LEU A 237 14.20 31.62 -26.50
C LEU A 237 13.14 30.53 -26.72
N GLU A 238 13.54 29.25 -26.67
CA GLU A 238 12.61 28.12 -26.76
C GLU A 238 11.70 28.04 -25.53
N TRP A 239 12.23 28.25 -24.32
CA TRP A 239 11.43 28.36 -23.10
C TRP A 239 10.45 29.52 -23.16
N GLN A 240 10.86 30.70 -23.64
CA GLN A 240 9.98 31.85 -23.82
C GLN A 240 8.87 31.58 -24.84
N LYS A 241 9.16 30.87 -25.92
CA LYS A 241 8.15 30.47 -26.92
C LYS A 241 7.11 29.53 -26.32
N ASN A 242 7.56 28.54 -25.55
CA ASN A 242 6.68 27.59 -24.86
C ASN A 242 5.86 28.28 -23.76
N ALA A 243 6.47 29.20 -23.03
CA ALA A 243 5.82 30.03 -22.02
C ALA A 243 4.72 30.93 -22.61
N LYS A 244 4.97 31.58 -23.75
CA LYS A 244 3.95 32.37 -24.47
C LYS A 244 2.73 31.55 -24.90
N GLY A 245 2.93 30.26 -25.19
CA GLY A 245 1.84 29.33 -25.49
C GLY A 245 0.94 29.04 -24.28
N LEU A 246 1.50 29.05 -23.08
CA LEU A 246 0.79 28.79 -21.82
C LEU A 246 0.08 30.02 -21.25
N VAL A 247 0.49 31.24 -21.63
CA VAL A 247 -0.18 32.50 -21.23
C VAL A 247 -1.39 32.83 -22.12
N LYS A 248 -1.47 32.24 -23.32
CA LYS A 248 -2.55 32.48 -24.29
C LYS A 248 -3.68 31.44 -24.26
N ALA A 249 -3.55 30.39 -23.45
CA ALA A 249 -4.53 29.32 -23.27
C ALA A 249 -5.26 29.52 -21.94
#